data_AF-A0A9P7U993-F1
#
_entry.id   AF-A0A9P7U993-F1
#
_cell.length_a   1.000
_cell.length_b   1.000
_cell.length_c   1.000
_cell.angle_alpha   90.00
_cell.angle_beta   90.00
_cell.angle_gamma   90.00
#
_symmetry.space_group_name_H-M   'P 1'
#
loop_
_entity.id
_entity.type
_entity.pdbx_description
1 polymer ?
#
loop_
_entity_poly.entity_id
_entity_poly.type
_entity_poly.pdbx_seq_one_letter_code
_entity_poly.pdbx_strand_id
1 'polypeptide(L)'
;MADDAQLRQRKAASPTDDDTVDLVEIKPKTKTKTKTKSKSRAKRDYEQDDYTPWVDILRVLSFLLIASCGLSYVISGGDSFFWGMKNKPTYLRLDWWKAQLSGPLYMTEQELLVHDGRDPSKPLLLAINGTIYDVSNGRRMYGPGGSYHFFAGRDAARGFVTGCFAEDQTADLRGVEEMFLPIDDPEVDKAWTTAEMEALREEEMARAKERAYNALKHWVDFFANSSKYTKVGNVKREDGWLGKLPRRELCAQAQRGRSKRSRRE
;
A
#
# COMPACT_ATOMS: atom_id res chain seq x y z
N MET A 1 55.91 40.06 -5.08
CA MET A 1 55.23 40.13 -6.39
C MET A 1 56.33 39.96 -7.42
N ALA A 2 56.73 38.72 -7.66
CA ALA A 2 56.16 37.81 -8.66
C ALA A 2 56.40 38.38 -10.06
N ASP A 3 57.48 37.91 -10.71
CA ASP A 3 57.41 37.47 -12.10
C ASP A 3 58.64 36.64 -12.48
N ASP A 4 58.37 35.83 -13.50
CA ASP A 4 59.27 35.15 -14.43
C ASP A 4 59.57 33.64 -14.32
N ALA A 5 58.99 32.97 -15.31
CA ALA A 5 59.69 32.23 -16.36
C ALA A 5 59.83 30.70 -16.22
N GLN A 6 59.02 30.06 -17.06
CA GLN A 6 59.12 28.73 -17.66
C GLN A 6 60.54 28.33 -18.05
N LEU A 7 60.85 27.02 -18.08
CA LEU A 7 61.36 26.32 -19.28
C LEU A 7 61.67 24.83 -19.05
N ARG A 8 61.00 24.00 -19.86
CA ARG A 8 61.52 22.91 -20.72
C ARG A 8 62.52 21.84 -20.17
N GLN A 9 62.01 20.60 -20.24
CA GLN A 9 62.56 19.43 -20.97
C GLN A 9 63.70 18.55 -20.39
N ARG A 10 63.36 17.24 -20.35
CA ARG A 10 64.03 16.06 -20.94
C ARG A 10 65.14 15.30 -20.17
N LYS A 11 64.82 14.01 -19.98
CA LYS A 11 65.55 12.78 -20.39
C LYS A 11 66.21 11.92 -19.29
N ALA A 12 66.00 10.62 -19.49
CA ALA A 12 66.31 9.44 -18.70
C ALA A 12 67.79 9.13 -18.47
N ALA A 13 68.06 8.29 -17.46
CA ALA A 13 69.07 7.24 -17.49
C ALA A 13 68.73 6.13 -16.48
N SER A 14 68.78 4.88 -16.96
CA SER A 14 68.77 3.60 -16.23
C SER A 14 70.08 3.39 -15.45
N PRO A 15 70.24 2.30 -14.67
CA PRO A 15 70.74 1.05 -15.26
C PRO A 15 70.11 -0.23 -14.65
N THR A 16 69.76 -1.21 -15.50
CA THR A 16 70.44 -2.52 -15.68
C THR A 16 69.99 -3.58 -14.68
N ASP A 17 69.80 -4.85 -15.01
CA ASP A 17 69.79 -5.59 -16.27
C ASP A 17 69.19 -6.96 -15.92
N ASP A 18 68.59 -7.59 -16.94
CA ASP A 18 68.55 -9.03 -17.29
C ASP A 18 68.60 -10.10 -16.18
N ASP A 19 67.77 -11.15 -16.21
CA ASP A 19 67.57 -12.04 -17.35
C ASP A 19 66.12 -12.57 -17.52
N THR A 20 65.62 -12.45 -18.75
CA THR A 20 64.88 -13.43 -19.60
C THR A 20 64.41 -14.74 -18.94
N VAL A 21 63.10 -15.05 -18.82
CA VAL A 21 62.06 -15.44 -19.81
C VAL A 21 62.44 -16.60 -20.73
N ASP A 22 61.78 -17.76 -20.53
CA ASP A 22 61.33 -18.73 -21.56
C ASP A 22 60.40 -19.73 -20.84
N LEU A 23 59.06 -19.60 -20.83
CA LEU A 23 58.07 -19.83 -21.88
C LEU A 23 58.11 -21.21 -22.58
N VAL A 24 56.96 -21.90 -22.40
CA VAL A 24 56.27 -22.82 -23.32
C VAL A 24 56.53 -24.33 -23.08
N GLU A 25 55.60 -25.05 -22.42
CA GLU A 25 54.45 -25.79 -23.02
C GLU A 25 54.94 -27.15 -23.61
N ILE A 26 54.47 -28.38 -23.27
CA ILE A 26 53.16 -29.00 -23.55
C ILE A 26 53.18 -30.48 -23.04
N LYS A 27 52.14 -30.84 -22.27
CA LYS A 27 51.37 -32.12 -22.24
C LYS A 27 51.90 -33.44 -21.66
N PRO A 28 50.95 -34.34 -21.27
CA PRO A 28 51.07 -35.25 -20.16
C PRO A 28 51.43 -36.66 -20.62
N LYS A 29 51.85 -37.52 -19.68
CA LYS A 29 51.47 -38.95 -19.72
C LYS A 29 51.87 -39.72 -18.45
N THR A 30 50.89 -40.53 -18.04
CA THR A 30 50.99 -41.85 -17.41
C THR A 30 51.57 -41.98 -16.00
N LYS A 31 50.63 -42.37 -15.13
CA LYS A 31 50.80 -43.08 -13.87
C LYS A 31 51.76 -44.26 -14.01
N THR A 32 52.80 -44.28 -13.17
CA THR A 32 53.38 -45.53 -12.66
C THR A 32 53.66 -45.35 -11.17
N LYS A 33 53.03 -46.21 -10.36
CA LYS A 33 53.27 -46.30 -8.93
C LYS A 33 54.61 -46.98 -8.69
N THR A 34 55.50 -46.32 -7.94
CA THR A 34 56.53 -47.03 -7.17
C THR A 34 56.66 -46.34 -5.82
N LYS A 35 56.35 -47.08 -4.76
CA LYS A 35 56.52 -46.65 -3.37
C LYS A 35 58.00 -46.75 -3.00
N THR A 36 58.59 -45.65 -2.56
CA THR A 36 59.78 -45.67 -1.71
C THR A 36 59.56 -44.67 -0.58
N LYS A 37 59.53 -45.17 0.66
CA LYS A 37 59.40 -44.36 1.87
C LYS A 37 60.70 -43.58 2.11
N SER A 38 60.62 -42.26 2.26
CA SER A 38 61.57 -41.50 3.09
C SER A 38 60.78 -40.56 4.00
N LYS A 39 61.12 -40.58 5.30
CA LYS A 39 60.63 -39.63 6.30
C LYS A 39 61.41 -38.33 6.14
N SER A 40 60.76 -37.17 6.06
CA SER A 40 61.11 -36.02 6.90
C SER A 40 60.10 -34.88 6.81
N ARG A 41 59.90 -34.27 7.99
CA ARG A 41 59.47 -32.89 8.24
C ARG A 41 57.99 -32.57 8.01
N ALA A 42 57.23 -32.66 9.11
CA ALA A 42 55.98 -31.96 9.29
C ALA A 42 56.18 -30.45 9.02
N LYS A 43 55.70 -29.97 7.87
CA LYS A 43 55.39 -28.56 7.68
C LYS A 43 54.10 -28.32 8.44
N ARG A 44 54.18 -27.41 9.41
CA ARG A 44 53.03 -26.85 10.10
C ARG A 44 52.35 -25.97 9.05
N ASP A 45 51.31 -26.49 8.41
CA ASP A 45 50.46 -25.68 7.55
C ASP A 45 49.73 -24.72 8.50
N TYR A 46 50.23 -23.49 8.58
CA TYR A 46 49.40 -22.39 9.07
C TYR A 46 48.31 -22.23 8.02
N GLU A 47 47.12 -22.72 8.35
CA GLU A 47 45.89 -22.39 7.66
C GLU A 47 45.83 -20.86 7.63
N GLN A 48 46.12 -20.28 6.46
CA GLN A 48 45.98 -18.87 6.25
C GLN A 48 44.48 -18.64 6.11
N ASP A 49 43.81 -18.52 7.26
CA ASP A 49 42.40 -18.18 7.34
C ASP A 49 42.17 -16.95 6.46
N ASP A 50 41.36 -17.10 5.41
CA ASP A 50 40.99 -16.03 4.50
C ASP A 50 40.28 -14.92 5.27
N TYR A 51 41.08 -13.96 5.74
CA TYR A 51 40.60 -12.77 6.43
C TYR A 51 39.66 -12.01 5.50
N THR A 52 38.37 -12.06 5.81
CA THR A 52 37.31 -11.41 5.06
C THR A 52 36.75 -10.26 5.89
N PRO A 53 37.24 -9.01 5.69
CA PRO A 53 36.80 -7.84 6.45
C PRO A 53 35.28 -7.67 6.50
N TRP A 54 34.59 -8.10 5.43
CA TRP A 54 33.13 -8.09 5.36
C TRP A 54 32.46 -9.00 6.39
N VAL A 55 33.03 -10.17 6.68
CA VAL A 55 32.49 -11.10 7.69
C VAL A 55 32.67 -10.51 9.08
N ASP A 56 33.80 -9.84 9.36
CA ASP A 56 34.03 -9.17 10.64
C ASP A 56 33.17 -7.92 10.80
N ILE A 57 32.99 -7.12 9.75
CA ILE A 57 32.03 -6.00 9.75
C ILE A 57 30.62 -6.52 10.00
N LEU A 58 30.20 -7.59 9.32
CA LEU A 58 28.87 -8.18 9.50
C LEU A 58 28.71 -8.77 10.91
N ARG A 59 29.74 -9.41 11.48
CA ARG A 59 29.76 -9.89 12.88
C ARG A 59 29.64 -8.75 13.89
N VAL A 60 30.38 -7.67 13.70
CA VAL A 60 30.35 -6.52 14.61
C VAL A 60 29.00 -5.81 14.52
N LEU A 61 28.46 -5.63 13.30
CA LEU A 61 27.14 -5.04 13.10
C LEU A 61 26.03 -5.92 13.67
N SER A 62 26.10 -7.24 13.51
CA SER A 62 25.11 -8.15 14.09
C SER A 62 25.18 -8.15 15.62
N PHE A 63 26.39 -8.10 16.20
CA PHE A 63 26.58 -7.99 17.64
C PHE A 63 26.05 -6.66 18.19
N LEU A 64 26.34 -5.54 17.51
CA LEU A 64 25.81 -4.23 17.88
C LEU A 64 24.28 -4.16 17.75
N LEU A 65 23.70 -4.78 16.72
CA LEU A 65 22.25 -4.86 16.55
C LEU A 65 21.61 -5.64 17.69
N ILE A 66 22.13 -6.82 18.03
CA ILE A 66 21.63 -7.66 19.13
C ILE A 66 21.80 -6.93 20.47
N ALA A 67 22.96 -6.31 20.71
CA ALA A 67 23.21 -5.53 21.92
C ALA A 67 22.26 -4.32 22.03
N SER A 68 21.99 -3.62 20.92
CA SER A 68 21.03 -2.51 20.87
C SER A 68 19.60 -2.98 21.16
N CYS A 69 19.17 -4.09 20.57
CA CYS A 69 17.87 -4.69 20.83
C CYS A 69 17.71 -5.16 22.29
N GLY A 70 18.76 -5.79 22.85
CA GLY A 70 18.78 -6.23 24.25
C GLY A 70 18.73 -5.05 25.22
N LEU A 71 19.51 -4.00 24.95
CA LEU A 71 19.51 -2.78 25.77
C LEU A 71 18.15 -2.06 25.71
N SER A 72 17.55 -1.97 24.52
CA SER A 72 16.19 -1.47 24.34
C SER A 72 15.18 -2.26 25.16
N TYR A 73 15.26 -3.60 25.15
CA TYR A 73 14.34 -4.47 25.88
C TYR A 73 14.43 -4.26 27.39
N VAL A 74 15.65 -4.15 27.93
CA VAL A 74 15.89 -3.89 29.36
C VAL A 74 15.38 -2.50 29.76
N ILE A 75 15.68 -1.47 28.98
CA ILE A 75 15.26 -0.09 29.28
C ILE A 75 13.74 0.08 29.13
N SER A 76 13.12 -0.64 28.20
CA SER A 76 11.67 -0.58 27.95
C SER A 76 10.85 -1.50 28.86
N GLY A 77 11.44 -2.12 29.88
CA GLY A 77 10.72 -3.04 30.78
C GLY A 77 10.16 -4.29 30.10
N GLY A 78 10.73 -4.70 28.96
CA GLY A 78 10.30 -5.86 28.17
C GLY A 78 9.33 -5.57 27.03
N ASP A 79 8.88 -4.32 26.86
CA ASP A 79 7.82 -4.02 25.88
C ASP A 79 8.34 -3.81 24.44
N SER A 80 9.64 -3.56 24.22
CA SER A 80 10.13 -3.25 22.89
C SER A 80 11.60 -3.59 22.61
N PHE A 81 11.86 -4.22 21.46
CA PHE A 81 13.20 -4.51 20.92
C PHE A 81 13.79 -3.37 20.08
N PHE A 82 13.01 -2.31 19.79
CA PHE A 82 13.42 -1.20 18.92
C PHE A 82 13.05 0.16 19.53
N TRP A 83 13.62 0.45 20.70
CA TRP A 83 13.61 1.74 21.39
C TRP A 83 12.23 2.39 21.53
N GLY A 84 11.22 1.60 21.87
CA GLY A 84 9.89 2.10 22.21
C GLY A 84 9.18 2.85 21.09
N MET A 85 9.50 2.60 19.80
CA MET A 85 8.80 3.22 18.68
C MET A 85 7.30 2.93 18.76
N LYS A 86 6.52 3.90 19.26
CA LYS A 86 5.07 3.81 19.42
C LYS A 86 4.34 3.62 18.08
N ASN A 87 4.91 4.18 17.00
CA ASN A 87 4.39 4.06 15.64
C ASN A 87 5.43 3.40 14.73
N LYS A 88 5.53 2.06 14.77
CA LYS A 88 6.41 1.32 13.85
C LYS A 88 5.96 1.56 12.41
N PRO A 89 6.87 1.88 11.47
CA PRO A 89 6.54 2.00 10.05
C PRO A 89 5.97 0.69 9.53
N THR A 90 5.06 0.77 8.56
CA THR A 90 4.16 -0.34 8.17
C THR A 90 4.91 -1.60 7.75
N TYR A 91 6.06 -1.45 7.06
CA TYR A 91 6.91 -2.56 6.62
C TYR A 91 7.63 -3.31 7.75
N LEU A 92 7.69 -2.76 8.97
CA LEU A 92 8.24 -3.48 10.14
C LEU A 92 7.18 -4.30 10.87
N ARG A 93 5.91 -4.25 10.44
CA ARG A 93 4.82 -5.03 11.04
C ARG A 93 4.70 -6.38 10.33
N LEU A 94 4.73 -7.47 11.09
CA LEU A 94 4.51 -8.83 10.56
C LEU A 94 3.17 -8.95 9.85
N ASP A 95 2.14 -8.24 10.32
CA ASP A 95 0.80 -8.28 9.74
C ASP A 95 0.75 -7.66 8.34
N TRP A 96 1.59 -6.66 8.06
CA TRP A 96 1.71 -6.07 6.72
C TRP A 96 2.27 -7.06 5.71
N TRP A 97 3.33 -7.80 6.09
CA TRP A 97 3.90 -8.85 5.24
C TRP A 97 2.93 -10.03 5.07
N LYS A 98 2.21 -10.41 6.12
CA LYS A 98 1.16 -11.42 6.02
C LYS A 98 0.07 -10.99 5.04
N ALA A 99 -0.41 -9.75 5.14
CA ALA A 99 -1.40 -9.20 4.22
C ALA A 99 -0.91 -9.18 2.77
N GLN A 100 0.36 -8.86 2.55
CA GLN A 100 0.96 -8.81 1.21
C GLN A 100 1.18 -10.21 0.60
N LEU A 101 1.42 -11.22 1.43
CA LEU A 101 1.62 -12.61 1.01
C LEU A 101 0.31 -13.40 0.93
N SER A 102 -0.70 -13.03 1.72
CA SER A 102 -2.05 -13.55 1.56
C SER A 102 -2.67 -12.95 0.29
N GLY A 103 -3.21 -13.80 -0.59
CA GLY A 103 -3.94 -13.33 -1.77
C GLY A 103 -5.13 -12.44 -1.43
N PRO A 104 -5.84 -11.91 -2.45
CA PRO A 104 -6.99 -11.04 -2.24
C PRO A 104 -8.03 -11.77 -1.40
N LEU A 105 -8.37 -11.17 -0.27
CA LEU A 105 -9.28 -11.77 0.70
C LEU A 105 -10.73 -11.53 0.26
N TYR A 106 -11.57 -12.56 0.30
CA TYR A 106 -12.99 -12.44 -0.03
C TYR A 106 -13.82 -12.65 1.23
N MET A 107 -14.53 -11.61 1.67
CA MET A 107 -15.38 -11.65 2.87
C MET A 107 -16.84 -11.43 2.52
N THR A 108 -17.73 -12.16 3.16
CA THR A 108 -19.16 -11.85 3.18
C THR A 108 -19.43 -10.58 3.97
N GLU A 109 -20.62 -9.98 3.80
CA GLU A 109 -21.00 -8.80 4.58
C GLU A 109 -21.06 -9.10 6.08
N GLN A 110 -21.47 -10.32 6.46
CA GLN A 110 -21.52 -10.75 7.86
C GLN A 110 -20.13 -10.86 8.49
N GLU A 111 -19.16 -11.38 7.75
CA GLU A 111 -17.76 -11.45 8.20
C GLU A 111 -17.17 -10.04 8.34
N LEU A 112 -17.48 -9.14 7.40
CA LEU A 112 -16.99 -7.77 7.43
C LEU A 112 -17.50 -7.02 8.67
N LEU A 113 -18.74 -7.26 9.11
CA LEU A 113 -19.34 -6.60 10.29
C LEU A 113 -18.57 -6.81 11.59
N VAL A 114 -17.82 -7.91 11.70
CA VAL A 114 -17.00 -8.21 12.88
C VAL A 114 -15.79 -7.27 13.00
N HIS A 115 -15.44 -6.57 11.91
CA HIS A 115 -14.31 -5.65 11.81
C HIS A 115 -14.72 -4.18 12.00
N ASP A 116 -15.62 -3.92 12.96
CA ASP A 116 -16.14 -2.59 13.31
C ASP A 116 -15.22 -1.77 14.23
N GLY A 117 -14.13 -2.38 14.72
CA GLY A 117 -13.17 -1.74 15.61
C GLY A 117 -13.52 -1.79 17.09
N ARG A 118 -14.62 -2.43 17.51
CA ARG A 118 -14.89 -2.65 18.94
C ARG A 118 -13.87 -3.58 19.57
N ASP A 119 -13.44 -4.58 18.82
CA ASP A 119 -12.35 -5.49 19.20
C ASP A 119 -10.99 -4.87 18.80
N PRO A 120 -10.10 -4.55 19.76
CA PRO A 120 -8.77 -4.00 19.46
C PRO A 120 -7.82 -5.02 18.82
N SER A 121 -8.11 -6.32 18.92
CA SER A 121 -7.27 -7.37 18.35
C SER A 121 -7.45 -7.56 16.85
N LYS A 122 -8.56 -7.05 16.30
CA LYS A 122 -8.92 -7.20 14.89
C LYS A 122 -8.60 -5.93 14.10
N PRO A 123 -8.21 -6.06 12.82
CA PRO A 123 -8.06 -4.91 11.95
C PRO A 123 -9.43 -4.26 11.73
N LEU A 124 -9.40 -2.93 11.58
CA LEU A 124 -10.56 -2.12 11.25
C LEU A 124 -10.73 -2.10 9.74
N LEU A 125 -11.81 -2.70 9.24
CA LEU A 125 -12.04 -2.82 7.80
C LEU A 125 -13.20 -1.94 7.37
N LEU A 126 -13.15 -1.47 6.12
CA LEU A 126 -14.20 -0.70 5.48
C LEU A 126 -14.27 -1.12 4.02
N ALA A 127 -15.48 -1.30 3.51
CA ALA A 127 -15.67 -1.56 2.09
C ALA A 127 -16.26 -0.33 1.37
N ILE A 128 -15.80 -0.13 0.14
CA ILE A 128 -16.38 0.83 -0.80
C ILE A 128 -16.44 0.21 -2.18
N ASN A 129 -17.65 0.20 -2.75
CA ASN A 129 -17.93 -0.37 -4.07
C ASN A 129 -17.43 -1.82 -4.18
N GLY A 130 -17.67 -2.62 -3.13
CA GLY A 130 -17.23 -4.01 -3.04
C GLY A 130 -15.73 -4.21 -2.80
N THR A 131 -14.89 -3.18 -2.74
CA THR A 131 -13.46 -3.32 -2.41
C THR A 131 -13.23 -3.07 -0.91
N ILE A 132 -12.50 -3.95 -0.24
CA ILE A 132 -12.21 -3.88 1.20
C ILE A 132 -10.85 -3.22 1.42
N TYR A 133 -10.84 -2.23 2.31
CA TYR A 133 -9.65 -1.49 2.74
C TYR A 133 -9.42 -1.64 4.25
N ASP A 134 -8.16 -1.80 4.64
CA ASP A 134 -7.73 -1.68 6.03
C ASP A 134 -7.61 -0.20 6.40
N VAL A 135 -8.48 0.24 7.30
CA VAL A 135 -8.55 1.61 7.81
C VAL A 135 -8.07 1.72 9.26
N SER A 136 -7.31 0.74 9.75
CA SER A 136 -6.73 0.71 11.11
C SER A 136 -5.84 1.93 11.41
N ASN A 137 -5.08 2.42 10.42
CA ASN A 137 -4.31 3.67 10.55
C ASN A 137 -5.21 4.91 10.73
N GLY A 138 -6.50 4.80 10.42
CA GLY A 138 -7.54 5.81 10.59
C GLY A 138 -8.46 5.55 11.78
N ARG A 139 -8.07 4.73 12.77
CA ARG A 139 -8.93 4.33 13.89
C ARG A 139 -9.57 5.48 14.68
N ARG A 140 -8.95 6.66 14.72
CA ARG A 140 -9.57 7.87 15.32
C ARG A 140 -10.86 8.30 14.60
N MET A 141 -10.94 8.08 13.28
CA MET A 141 -12.06 8.51 12.44
C MET A 141 -13.12 7.42 12.29
N TYR A 142 -12.67 6.19 12.06
CA TYR A 142 -13.54 5.04 11.77
C TYR A 142 -13.76 4.11 12.96
N GLY A 143 -12.95 4.19 14.02
CA GLY A 143 -13.14 3.37 15.20
C GLY A 143 -14.32 3.86 16.06
N PRO A 144 -14.69 3.12 17.11
CA PRO A 144 -15.77 3.50 18.01
C PRO A 144 -15.60 4.94 18.54
N GLY A 145 -16.66 5.75 18.42
CA GLY A 145 -16.66 7.17 18.81
C GLY A 145 -16.11 8.15 17.76
N GLY A 146 -15.59 7.66 16.63
CA GLY A 146 -15.19 8.49 15.50
C GLY A 146 -16.37 8.99 14.67
N SER A 147 -16.21 10.09 13.93
CA SER A 147 -17.28 10.66 13.10
C SER A 147 -17.71 9.75 11.94
N TYR A 148 -16.83 8.84 11.51
CA TYR A 148 -17.05 7.91 10.39
C TYR A 148 -17.19 6.46 10.84
N HIS A 149 -17.46 6.21 12.13
CA HIS A 149 -17.56 4.86 12.69
C HIS A 149 -18.67 4.00 12.07
N PHE A 150 -19.70 4.63 11.53
CA PHE A 150 -20.81 3.98 10.82
C PHE A 150 -20.37 3.13 9.62
N PHE A 151 -19.21 3.44 9.05
CA PHE A 151 -18.69 2.75 7.88
C PHE A 151 -17.78 1.56 8.21
N ALA A 152 -17.35 1.44 9.47
CA ALA A 152 -16.53 0.33 9.89
C ALA A 152 -17.31 -0.99 9.79
N GLY A 153 -16.68 -1.99 9.19
CA GLY A 153 -17.24 -3.32 8.99
C GLY A 153 -18.36 -3.40 7.95
N ARG A 154 -18.58 -2.37 7.13
CA ARG A 154 -19.66 -2.33 6.13
C ARG A 154 -19.18 -1.85 4.77
N ASP A 155 -19.93 -2.19 3.73
CA ASP A 155 -19.82 -1.51 2.44
C ASP A 155 -20.71 -0.27 2.46
N ALA A 156 -20.08 0.90 2.54
CA ALA A 156 -20.75 2.17 2.74
C ALA A 156 -20.77 3.04 1.48
N ALA A 157 -20.66 2.41 0.30
CA ALA A 157 -20.62 3.12 -0.99
C ALA A 157 -21.74 4.16 -1.14
N ARG A 158 -22.98 3.81 -0.76
CA ARG A 158 -24.13 4.73 -0.84
C ARG A 158 -23.94 5.94 0.10
N GLY A 159 -23.60 5.70 1.36
CA GLY A 159 -23.42 6.75 2.37
C GLY A 159 -22.30 7.74 2.05
N PHE A 160 -21.23 7.32 1.38
CA PHE A 160 -20.18 8.22 0.89
C PHE A 160 -20.68 9.19 -0.19
N VAL A 161 -21.62 8.74 -1.04
CA VAL A 161 -22.19 9.59 -2.10
C VAL A 161 -23.31 10.46 -1.56
N THR A 162 -24.22 9.91 -0.76
CA THR A 162 -25.39 10.65 -0.26
C THR A 162 -25.07 11.57 0.92
N GLY A 163 -23.95 11.36 1.60
CA GLY A 163 -23.59 12.09 2.82
C GLY A 163 -24.38 11.64 4.06
N CYS A 164 -25.20 10.60 3.95
CA CYS A 164 -26.08 10.10 5.01
C CYS A 164 -25.47 8.91 5.72
N PHE A 165 -24.47 9.17 6.56
CA PHE A 165 -23.59 8.14 7.08
C PHE A 165 -24.27 7.09 7.98
N ALA A 166 -25.28 7.50 8.75
CA ALA A 166 -26.00 6.60 9.66
C ALA A 166 -27.06 5.74 8.94
N GLU A 167 -27.73 6.29 7.92
CA GLU A 167 -28.90 5.66 7.26
C GLU A 167 -28.50 4.82 6.03
N ASP A 168 -27.47 5.25 5.30
CA ASP A 168 -27.05 4.66 4.01
C ASP A 168 -25.78 3.81 4.11
N GLN A 169 -25.73 2.93 5.10
CA GLN A 169 -24.63 1.97 5.31
C GLN A 169 -24.76 0.73 4.39
N THR A 170 -24.91 0.96 3.08
CA THR A 170 -25.14 -0.09 2.09
C THR A 170 -24.37 0.17 0.79
N ALA A 171 -24.17 -0.90 0.03
CA ALA A 171 -23.59 -0.87 -1.31
C ALA A 171 -24.61 -0.54 -2.41
N ASP A 172 -25.92 -0.49 -2.09
CA ASP A 172 -26.96 -0.24 -3.08
C ASP A 172 -26.98 1.23 -3.55
N LEU A 173 -26.57 1.45 -4.79
CA LEU A 173 -26.51 2.78 -5.40
C LEU A 173 -27.77 3.14 -6.20
N ARG A 174 -28.77 2.27 -6.27
CA ARG A 174 -30.00 2.54 -7.02
C ARG A 174 -30.71 3.78 -6.45
N GLY A 175 -31.09 4.71 -7.31
CA GLY A 175 -31.80 5.94 -6.93
C GLY A 175 -30.91 7.03 -6.34
N VAL A 176 -29.60 6.82 -6.22
CA VAL A 176 -28.66 7.89 -5.78
C VAL A 176 -28.61 9.02 -6.79
N GLU A 177 -28.84 8.73 -8.07
CA GLU A 177 -28.94 9.72 -9.14
C GLU A 177 -30.05 10.76 -8.90
N GLU A 178 -31.12 10.40 -8.19
CA GLU A 178 -32.23 11.30 -7.88
C GLU A 178 -31.79 12.49 -7.02
N MET A 179 -30.69 12.36 -6.27
CA MET A 179 -30.12 13.46 -5.47
C MET A 179 -29.58 14.59 -6.35
N PHE A 180 -29.20 14.28 -7.59
CA PHE A 180 -28.69 15.26 -8.55
C PHE A 180 -29.76 15.79 -9.48
N LEU A 181 -30.98 15.24 -9.43
CA LEU A 181 -32.10 15.71 -10.21
C LEU A 181 -32.74 16.94 -9.55
N PRO A 182 -33.03 17.99 -10.33
CA PRO A 182 -33.82 19.10 -9.86
C PRO A 182 -35.19 18.66 -9.32
N ILE A 183 -35.76 19.43 -8.40
CA ILE A 183 -37.16 19.29 -8.00
C ILE A 183 -38.02 20.00 -9.04
N ASP A 184 -39.05 19.31 -9.53
CA ASP A 184 -40.03 19.86 -10.47
C ASP A 184 -40.77 21.06 -9.84
N ASP A 185 -40.92 22.14 -10.61
CA ASP A 185 -41.65 23.34 -10.20
C ASP A 185 -42.78 23.62 -11.20
N PRO A 186 -44.05 23.61 -10.78
CA PRO A 186 -45.18 23.73 -11.69
C PRO A 186 -45.22 25.06 -12.44
N GLU A 187 -44.57 26.13 -11.96
CA GLU A 187 -44.51 27.40 -12.68
C GLU A 187 -43.47 27.38 -13.81
N VAL A 188 -42.35 26.70 -13.59
CA VAL A 188 -41.27 26.55 -14.58
C VAL A 188 -41.68 25.55 -15.64
N ASP A 189 -42.29 24.44 -15.24
CA ASP A 189 -42.64 23.32 -16.13
C ASP A 189 -43.73 23.69 -17.13
N LYS A 190 -44.62 24.63 -16.79
CA LYS A 190 -45.63 25.19 -17.71
C LYS A 190 -45.04 25.93 -18.90
N ALA A 191 -43.78 26.37 -18.81
CA ALA A 191 -43.12 27.11 -19.89
C ALA A 191 -42.67 26.20 -21.05
N TRP A 192 -42.67 24.88 -20.85
CA TRP A 192 -42.13 23.91 -21.78
C TRP A 192 -43.24 23.07 -22.43
N THR A 193 -43.00 22.60 -23.65
CA THR A 193 -43.86 21.58 -24.28
C THR A 193 -43.57 20.19 -23.71
N THR A 194 -44.48 19.23 -23.92
CA THR A 194 -44.32 17.86 -23.41
C THR A 194 -43.09 17.16 -24.00
N ALA A 195 -42.85 17.31 -25.29
CA ALA A 195 -41.70 16.73 -25.98
C ALA A 195 -40.37 17.35 -25.52
N GLU A 196 -40.34 18.67 -25.33
CA GLU A 196 -39.15 19.36 -24.82
C GLU A 196 -38.85 18.95 -23.37
N MET A 197 -39.89 18.76 -22.54
CA MET A 197 -39.72 18.27 -21.17
C MET A 197 -39.20 16.85 -21.10
N GLU A 198 -39.64 15.97 -22.00
CA GLU A 198 -39.13 14.60 -22.08
C GLU A 198 -37.64 14.59 -22.42
N ALA A 199 -37.23 15.33 -23.45
CA ALA A 199 -35.82 15.48 -23.83
C ALA A 199 -34.99 16.08 -22.67
N LEU A 200 -35.51 17.11 -21.99
CA LEU A 200 -34.83 17.73 -20.86
C LEU A 200 -34.65 16.74 -19.70
N ARG A 201 -35.67 15.95 -19.36
CA ARG A 201 -35.57 14.94 -18.30
C ARG A 201 -34.57 13.85 -18.63
N GLU A 202 -34.49 13.44 -19.90
CA GLU A 202 -33.48 12.48 -20.35
C GLU A 202 -32.06 13.05 -20.19
N GLU A 203 -31.83 14.30 -20.60
CA GLU A 203 -30.55 14.99 -20.40
C GLU A 203 -30.20 15.20 -18.91
N GLU A 204 -31.18 15.62 -18.10
CA GLU A 204 -31.03 15.77 -16.65
C GLU A 204 -30.68 14.43 -16.00
N MET A 205 -31.36 13.34 -16.39
CA MET A 205 -31.10 12.01 -15.86
C MET A 205 -29.73 11.47 -16.29
N ALA A 206 -29.31 11.72 -17.52
CA ALA A 206 -27.97 11.35 -17.98
C ALA A 206 -26.88 12.07 -17.17
N ARG A 207 -27.00 13.39 -17.01
CA ARG A 207 -26.09 14.20 -16.19
C ARG A 207 -26.11 13.79 -14.72
N ALA A 208 -27.29 13.47 -14.18
CA ALA A 208 -27.43 13.01 -12.80
C ALA A 208 -26.73 11.67 -12.56
N LYS A 209 -26.86 10.71 -13.48
CA LYS A 209 -26.13 9.44 -13.45
C LYS A 209 -24.62 9.65 -13.52
N GLU A 210 -24.16 10.53 -14.40
CA GLU A 210 -22.74 10.88 -14.51
C GLU A 210 -22.22 11.49 -13.21
N ARG A 211 -22.95 12.43 -12.61
CA ARG A 211 -22.59 13.06 -11.33
C ARG A 211 -22.54 12.04 -10.19
N ALA A 212 -23.51 11.13 -10.11
CA ALA A 212 -23.51 10.06 -9.12
C ALA A 212 -22.31 9.12 -9.28
N TYR A 213 -21.99 8.74 -10.52
CA TYR A 213 -20.81 7.95 -10.83
C TYR A 213 -19.52 8.67 -10.44
N ASN A 214 -19.37 9.93 -10.82
CA ASN A 214 -18.19 10.73 -10.50
C ASN A 214 -18.01 10.94 -8.99
N ALA A 215 -19.11 11.12 -8.25
CA ALA A 215 -19.08 11.21 -6.78
C ALA A 215 -18.59 9.91 -6.14
N LEU A 216 -19.06 8.75 -6.60
CA LEU A 216 -18.55 7.47 -6.12
C LEU A 216 -17.07 7.27 -6.51
N LYS A 217 -16.74 7.57 -7.76
CA LYS A 217 -15.38 7.43 -8.30
C LYS A 217 -14.38 8.23 -7.50
N HIS A 218 -14.73 9.46 -7.11
CA HIS A 218 -13.89 10.29 -6.25
C HIS A 218 -13.46 9.56 -4.97
N TRP A 219 -14.40 8.91 -4.28
CA TRP A 219 -14.11 8.17 -3.06
C TRP A 219 -13.35 6.86 -3.32
N VAL A 220 -13.70 6.13 -4.37
CA VAL A 220 -12.97 4.92 -4.77
C VAL A 220 -11.50 5.25 -5.07
N ASP A 221 -11.25 6.32 -5.84
CA ASP A 221 -9.91 6.80 -6.16
C ASP A 221 -9.18 7.29 -4.91
N PHE A 222 -9.88 7.97 -3.99
CA PHE A 222 -9.31 8.42 -2.72
C PHE A 222 -8.74 7.24 -1.92
N PHE A 223 -9.51 6.16 -1.74
CA PHE A 223 -9.03 4.99 -1.00
C PHE A 223 -7.95 4.22 -1.78
N ALA A 224 -8.14 4.04 -3.09
CA ALA A 224 -7.20 3.30 -3.94
C ALA A 224 -5.82 3.97 -4.01
N ASN A 225 -5.77 5.31 -4.07
CA ASN A 225 -4.52 6.06 -4.20
C ASN A 225 -3.95 6.54 -2.85
N SER A 226 -4.62 6.23 -1.74
CA SER A 226 -4.11 6.64 -0.43
C SER A 226 -2.90 5.80 0.00
N SER A 227 -1.87 6.45 0.55
CA SER A 227 -0.78 5.75 1.23
C SER A 227 -1.17 5.27 2.63
N LYS A 228 -2.29 5.77 3.16
CA LYS A 228 -2.76 5.53 4.52
C LYS A 228 -3.57 4.24 4.65
N TYR A 229 -4.36 3.92 3.63
CA TYR A 229 -5.25 2.76 3.61
C TYR A 229 -4.74 1.75 2.60
N THR A 230 -4.82 0.48 2.96
CA THR A 230 -4.31 -0.60 2.11
C THR A 230 -5.47 -1.46 1.66
N LYS A 231 -5.50 -1.80 0.36
CA LYS A 231 -6.48 -2.74 -0.18
C LYS A 231 -6.19 -4.14 0.36
N VAL A 232 -7.19 -4.75 0.97
CA VAL A 232 -7.10 -6.11 1.56
C VAL A 232 -7.78 -7.14 0.67
N GLY A 233 -8.90 -6.76 0.04
CA GLY A 233 -9.78 -7.75 -0.56
C GLY A 233 -11.02 -7.20 -1.24
N ASN A 234 -12.01 -8.06 -1.45
CA ASN A 234 -13.31 -7.71 -2.00
C ASN A 234 -14.45 -8.36 -1.21
N VAL A 235 -15.63 -7.74 -1.24
CA VAL A 235 -16.84 -8.27 -0.63
C VAL A 235 -17.44 -9.33 -1.54
N LYS A 236 -17.67 -10.52 -0.99
CA LYS A 236 -18.35 -11.63 -1.64
C LYS A 236 -19.86 -11.45 -1.52
N ARG A 237 -20.54 -11.39 -2.66
CA ARG A 237 -22.00 -11.30 -2.77
C ARG A 237 -22.51 -12.34 -3.74
N GLU A 238 -23.78 -12.70 -3.59
CA GLU A 238 -24.49 -13.53 -4.56
C GLU A 238 -24.79 -12.74 -5.83
N ASP A 239 -24.81 -13.41 -6.97
CA ASP A 239 -25.22 -12.77 -8.22
C ASP A 239 -26.69 -12.33 -8.14
N GLY A 240 -26.96 -11.11 -8.59
CA GLY A 240 -28.32 -10.55 -8.57
C GLY A 240 -28.87 -10.21 -7.17
N TRP A 241 -28.02 -10.14 -6.14
CA TRP A 241 -28.43 -9.79 -4.76
C TRP A 241 -29.30 -8.52 -4.67
N LEU A 242 -29.04 -7.52 -5.53
CA LEU A 242 -29.81 -6.28 -5.63
C LEU A 242 -31.30 -6.51 -5.94
N GLY A 243 -31.62 -7.52 -6.76
CA GLY A 243 -33.00 -7.82 -7.14
C GLY A 243 -33.85 -8.36 -5.99
N LYS A 244 -33.21 -8.94 -4.97
CA LYS A 244 -33.88 -9.49 -3.77
C LYS A 244 -34.25 -8.39 -2.77
N LEU A 245 -33.63 -7.21 -2.87
CA LEU A 245 -33.81 -6.11 -1.93
C LEU A 245 -34.75 -5.05 -2.50
N PRO A 246 -35.67 -4.50 -1.68
CA PRO A 246 -36.49 -3.37 -2.09
C PRO A 246 -35.60 -2.16 -2.44
N ARG A 247 -36.06 -1.34 -3.39
CA ARG A 247 -35.39 -0.08 -3.73
C ARG A 247 -35.46 0.84 -2.52
N ARG A 248 -34.30 1.34 -2.08
CA ARG A 248 -34.22 2.31 -1.00
C ARG A 248 -34.46 3.72 -1.52
N GLU A 249 -35.27 4.47 -0.79
CA GLU A 249 -35.45 5.90 -1.04
C GLU A 249 -34.19 6.69 -0.68
N LEU A 250 -34.11 7.94 -1.15
CA LEU A 250 -33.08 8.87 -0.71
C LEU A 250 -33.27 9.21 0.76
N CYS A 251 -32.17 9.33 1.51
CA CYS A 251 -32.20 9.87 2.87
C CYS A 251 -32.68 11.34 2.90
N ALA A 252 -33.20 11.78 4.04
CA ALA A 252 -33.77 13.12 4.19
C ALA A 252 -32.75 14.24 3.91
N GLN A 253 -31.48 14.04 4.27
CA GLN A 253 -30.43 15.03 4.00
C GLN A 253 -30.13 15.15 2.50
N ALA A 254 -30.05 14.04 1.76
CA ALA A 254 -29.87 14.07 0.31
C ALA A 254 -31.09 14.72 -0.39
N GLN A 255 -32.31 14.43 0.09
CA GLN A 255 -33.53 15.05 -0.43
C GLN A 255 -33.52 16.57 -0.24
N ARG A 256 -33.13 17.07 0.93
CA ARG A 256 -33.02 18.52 1.22
C ARG A 256 -31.94 19.22 0.41
N GLY A 257 -30.91 18.50 -0.04
CA GLY A 257 -29.83 19.04 -0.87
C GLY A 257 -30.23 19.32 -2.32
N ARG A 258 -31.42 18.89 -2.76
CA ARG A 258 -31.90 19.08 -4.14
C ARG A 258 -32.36 20.52 -4.37
N SER A 259 -31.91 21.11 -5.47
CA SER A 259 -32.36 22.42 -5.92
C SER A 259 -33.62 22.29 -6.80
N LYS A 260 -34.48 23.32 -6.78
CA LYS A 260 -35.59 23.41 -7.73
C LYS A 260 -35.08 23.66 -9.15
N ARG A 261 -35.84 23.21 -10.16
CA ARG A 261 -35.55 23.52 -11.56
C ARG A 261 -35.62 25.04 -11.76
N SER A 262 -34.52 25.63 -12.25
CA SER A 262 -34.52 27.05 -12.63
C SER A 262 -34.95 27.20 -14.08
N ARG A 263 -35.62 28.30 -14.41
CA ARG A 263 -35.84 28.68 -15.81
C ARG A 263 -34.47 28.97 -16.46
N ARG A 264 -34.22 28.44 -17.65
CA ARG A 264 -33.07 28.87 -18.46
C ARG A 264 -33.33 30.31 -18.90
N GLU A 265 -32.42 31.22 -18.54
CA GLU A 265 -32.40 32.60 -19.04
C GLU A 265 -32.01 32.65 -20.53
#